data_AF-A0A031LSE7-F1
#
_entry.id   AF-A0A031LSE7-F1
#
_cell.length_a   1.000
_cell.length_b   1.000
_cell.length_c   1.000
_cell.angle_alpha   90.00
_cell.angle_beta   90.00
_cell.angle_gamma   90.00
#
_symmetry.space_group_name_H-M   'P 1'
#
loop_
_entity.id
_entity.type
_entity.pdbx_description
1 polymer ?
#
loop_
_entity_poly.entity_id
_entity_poly.type
_entity_poly.pdbx_seq_one_letter_code
_entity_poly.pdbx_strand_id
1 'polypeptide(L)'
;MTKKLRLPAWHETPFQHMRYTLVTNQEQLDKLLLKMASKPKLFEFLEGGASARVNFLPDDSAIVQISNQTDWTINQIHSLLTHEAMHIWQEIKKRMGEENPSVEFEAYSIQLITQDLFYLYDWSLGYD
;
A
#
# COMPACT_ATOMS: atom_id res chain seq x y z
N MET A 1 -2.02 -11.25 26.49
CA MET A 1 -0.87 -11.54 25.59
C MET A 1 -0.82 -10.41 24.58
N THR A 2 0.26 -9.62 24.54
CA THR A 2 0.43 -8.54 23.56
C THR A 2 0.68 -9.17 22.19
N LYS A 3 -0.21 -8.94 21.22
CA LYS A 3 -0.05 -9.45 19.84
C LYS A 3 1.25 -8.84 19.30
N LYS A 4 2.23 -9.68 18.93
CA LYS A 4 3.54 -9.21 18.42
C LYS A 4 3.28 -8.38 17.15
N LEU A 5 3.79 -7.14 17.11
CA LEU A 5 3.60 -6.27 15.96
C LEU A 5 4.22 -6.93 14.71
N ARG A 6 3.37 -7.18 13.73
CA ARG A 6 3.70 -7.74 12.42
C ARG A 6 4.02 -6.57 11.46
N LEU A 7 5.20 -6.55 10.85
CA LEU A 7 5.54 -5.56 9.81
C LEU A 7 5.37 -6.17 8.42
N PRO A 8 4.64 -5.50 7.52
CA PRO A 8 4.32 -6.02 6.20
C PRO A 8 5.59 -6.22 5.35
N ALA A 9 5.52 -7.14 4.39
CA ALA A 9 6.54 -7.28 3.37
C ALA A 9 6.41 -6.15 2.32
N TRP A 10 7.50 -5.91 1.59
CA TRP A 10 7.48 -5.06 0.41
C TRP A 10 7.20 -5.92 -0.81
N HIS A 11 6.32 -5.42 -1.68
CA HIS A 11 6.04 -5.98 -3.00
C HIS A 11 6.61 -5.04 -4.06
N GLU A 12 7.03 -5.60 -5.19
CA GLU A 12 7.53 -4.85 -6.34
C GLU A 12 6.44 -4.75 -7.39
N THR A 13 6.38 -3.62 -8.09
CA THR A 13 5.43 -3.43 -9.19
C THR A 13 5.85 -4.25 -10.42
N PRO A 14 4.94 -4.50 -11.38
CA PRO A 14 5.33 -4.97 -12.69
C PRO A 14 6.46 -4.10 -13.26
N PHE A 15 7.53 -4.72 -13.73
CA PHE A 15 8.75 -4.07 -14.24
C PHE A 15 9.62 -3.32 -13.21
N GLN A 16 9.36 -3.49 -11.90
CA GLN A 16 10.24 -3.04 -10.81
C GLN A 16 10.53 -1.52 -10.81
N HIS A 17 9.58 -0.73 -11.28
CA HIS A 17 9.70 0.74 -11.27
C HIS A 17 9.45 1.35 -9.89
N MET A 18 8.78 0.60 -9.02
CA MET A 18 8.45 1.01 -7.66
C MET A 18 8.26 -0.22 -6.78
N ARG A 19 8.35 -0.01 -5.47
CA ARG A 19 7.90 -0.99 -4.47
C ARG A 19 6.80 -0.41 -3.61
N TYR A 20 5.97 -1.25 -3.03
CA TYR A 20 4.87 -0.83 -2.18
C TYR A 20 4.61 -1.79 -1.02
N THR A 21 3.95 -1.27 0.01
CA THR A 21 3.54 -2.05 1.18
C THR A 21 2.31 -1.42 1.83
N LEU A 22 1.75 -2.07 2.87
CA LEU A 22 0.53 -1.65 3.54
C LEU A 22 0.68 -1.66 5.06
N VAL A 23 0.29 -0.56 5.70
CA VAL A 23 0.22 -0.44 7.17
C VAL A 23 -1.19 -0.07 7.63
N THR A 24 -1.58 -0.51 8.82
CA THR A 24 -2.93 -0.32 9.38
C THR A 24 -2.97 0.54 10.64
N ASN A 25 -1.80 1.00 11.10
CA ASN A 25 -1.67 1.87 12.27
C ASN A 25 -0.33 2.63 12.29
N GLN A 26 -0.24 3.65 13.14
CA GLN A 26 0.96 4.47 13.34
C GLN A 26 2.18 3.65 13.78
N GLU A 27 2.02 2.64 14.64
CA GLU A 27 3.15 1.86 15.15
C GLU A 27 3.85 1.07 14.03
N GLN A 28 3.06 0.49 13.11
CA GLN A 28 3.60 -0.15 11.91
C GLN A 28 4.31 0.85 11.01
N LEU A 29 3.68 2.01 10.77
CA LEU A 29 4.25 3.07 9.94
C LEU A 29 5.63 3.50 10.47
N ASP A 30 5.70 3.91 11.74
CA ASP A 30 6.94 4.41 12.34
C ASP A 30 8.06 3.36 12.27
N LYS A 31 7.77 2.11 12.63
CA LYS A 31 8.77 1.04 12.59
C LYS A 31 9.18 0.68 11.17
N LEU A 32 8.28 0.78 10.20
CA LEU A 32 8.61 0.59 8.79
C LEU A 32 9.58 1.70 8.33
N LEU A 33 9.23 2.97 8.55
CA LEU A 33 10.06 4.12 8.16
C LEU A 33 11.45 4.10 8.81
N LEU A 34 11.55 3.73 10.09
CA LEU A 34 12.81 3.60 10.81
C LEU A 34 13.74 2.50 10.25
N LYS A 35 13.16 1.47 9.61
CA LYS A 35 13.90 0.36 9.00
C LYS A 35 14.32 0.61 7.57
N MET A 36 13.72 1.60 6.90
CA MET A 36 14.10 1.95 5.53
C MET A 36 15.51 2.52 5.50
N ALA A 37 16.30 2.13 4.50
CA ALA A 37 17.66 2.64 4.31
C ALA A 37 17.69 4.16 4.08
N SER A 38 16.67 4.68 3.38
CA SER A 38 16.46 6.11 3.11
C SER A 38 16.11 6.93 4.35
N LYS A 39 15.63 6.29 5.43
CA LYS A 39 15.20 6.92 6.68
C LYS A 39 14.39 8.20 6.45
N PRO A 40 13.27 8.10 5.71
CA PRO A 40 12.44 9.27 5.42
C PRO A 40 11.93 9.91 6.71
N LYS A 41 11.55 11.20 6.62
CA LYS A 41 10.90 11.91 7.73
C LYS A 41 9.66 11.15 8.17
N LEU A 42 9.47 10.99 9.48
CA LEU A 42 8.25 10.43 10.05
C LEU A 42 7.05 11.33 9.76
N PHE A 43 5.90 10.72 9.53
CA PHE A 43 4.65 11.42 9.28
C PHE A 43 3.48 10.70 9.98
N GLU A 44 2.40 11.43 10.15
CA GLU A 44 1.20 10.93 10.83
C GLU A 44 0.43 9.96 9.92
N PHE A 45 0.00 8.86 10.52
CA PHE A 45 -0.82 7.85 9.89
C PHE A 45 -2.19 8.44 9.57
N LEU A 46 -2.60 8.31 8.29
CA LEU A 46 -3.82 8.91 7.75
C LEU A 46 -3.95 10.41 8.02
N GLU A 47 -2.83 11.14 7.96
CA GLU A 47 -2.80 12.60 8.14
C GLU A 47 -3.90 13.28 7.31
N GLY A 48 -4.70 14.14 7.94
CA GLY A 48 -5.85 14.79 7.31
C GLY A 48 -7.17 14.00 7.38
N GLY A 49 -7.22 12.85 8.07
CA GLY A 49 -8.47 12.14 8.41
C GLY A 49 -9.05 11.27 7.30
N ALA A 50 -8.24 10.87 6.33
CA ALA A 50 -8.67 9.96 5.26
C ALA A 50 -8.94 8.54 5.79
N SER A 51 -9.80 7.79 5.09
CA SER A 51 -10.11 6.38 5.40
C SER A 51 -9.01 5.42 4.92
N ALA A 52 -8.39 5.75 3.80
CA ALA A 52 -7.21 5.13 3.24
C ALA A 52 -6.41 6.19 2.47
N ARG A 53 -5.12 5.94 2.22
CA ARG A 53 -4.27 6.78 1.36
C ARG A 53 -3.01 6.06 0.91
N VAL A 54 -2.39 6.56 -0.15
CA VAL A 54 -1.00 6.23 -0.54
C VAL A 54 -0.07 7.40 -0.21
N ASN A 55 1.06 7.10 0.41
CA ASN A 55 2.20 8.02 0.51
C ASN A 55 3.32 7.55 -0.41
N PHE A 56 3.62 8.36 -1.43
CA PHE A 56 4.77 8.15 -2.31
C PHE A 56 6.01 8.78 -1.69
N LEU A 57 7.09 8.01 -1.62
CA LEU A 57 8.36 8.42 -1.04
C LEU A 57 9.39 8.75 -2.14
N PRO A 58 10.43 9.55 -1.81
CA PRO A 58 11.45 9.93 -2.78
C PRO A 58 12.33 8.78 -3.31
N ASP A 59 12.30 7.61 -2.66
CA ASP A 59 13.07 6.41 -3.03
C ASP A 59 12.22 5.41 -3.84
N ASP A 60 11.20 5.91 -4.53
CA ASP A 60 10.30 5.13 -5.39
C ASP A 60 9.50 4.04 -4.65
N SER A 61 9.37 4.22 -3.33
CA SER A 61 8.52 3.40 -2.48
C SER A 61 7.15 4.04 -2.30
N ALA A 62 6.10 3.23 -2.20
CA ALA A 62 4.77 3.65 -1.81
C ALA A 62 4.33 2.94 -0.52
N ILE A 63 3.70 3.68 0.39
CA ILE A 63 3.10 3.11 1.61
C ILE A 63 1.60 3.35 1.56
N VAL A 64 0.84 2.27 1.39
CA VAL A 64 -0.60 2.27 1.54
C VAL A 64 -0.95 2.26 3.02
N GLN A 65 -1.89 3.10 3.39
CA GLN A 65 -2.41 3.22 4.73
C GLN A 65 -3.92 3.01 4.69
N ILE A 66 -4.44 2.19 5.59
CA ILE A 66 -5.89 1.99 5.71
C ILE A 66 -6.29 1.90 7.17
N SER A 67 -7.34 2.64 7.55
CA SER A 67 -7.85 2.58 8.90
C SER A 67 -8.42 1.19 9.21
N ASN A 68 -8.15 0.71 10.41
CA ASN A 68 -8.72 -0.53 10.90
C ASN A 68 -10.06 -0.25 11.62
N GLN A 69 -11.10 0.07 10.84
CA GLN A 69 -12.45 0.33 11.35
C GLN A 69 -13.22 -0.98 11.53
N THR A 70 -13.69 -1.24 12.76
CA THR A 70 -14.32 -2.52 13.13
C THR A 70 -15.71 -2.72 12.53
N ASP A 71 -16.31 -1.67 11.99
CA ASP A 71 -17.64 -1.64 11.37
C ASP A 71 -17.60 -1.81 9.84
N TRP A 72 -16.42 -1.91 9.24
CA TRP A 72 -16.31 -2.13 7.79
C TRP A 72 -16.35 -3.61 7.45
N THR A 73 -17.15 -3.93 6.44
CA THR A 73 -17.13 -5.26 5.81
C THR A 73 -15.83 -5.45 5.02
N ILE A 74 -15.42 -6.70 4.84
CA ILE A 74 -14.25 -7.03 4.01
C ILE A 74 -14.39 -6.49 2.58
N ASN A 75 -15.60 -6.43 2.03
CA ASN A 75 -15.85 -5.86 0.71
C ASN A 75 -15.57 -4.35 0.66
N GLN A 76 -15.88 -3.60 1.73
CA GLN A 76 -15.57 -2.17 1.82
C GLN A 76 -14.06 -1.94 1.93
N ILE A 77 -13.37 -2.77 2.72
CA ILE A 77 -11.91 -2.77 2.82
C ILE A 77 -11.30 -3.04 1.44
N HIS A 78 -11.66 -4.15 0.79
CA HIS A 78 -11.17 -4.50 -0.54
C HIS A 78 -11.46 -3.42 -1.58
N SER A 79 -12.63 -2.77 -1.51
CA SER A 79 -12.97 -1.66 -2.40
C SER A 79 -12.03 -0.47 -2.21
N LEU A 80 -11.73 -0.09 -0.96
CA LEU A 80 -10.76 0.99 -0.67
C LEU A 80 -9.34 0.61 -1.07
N LEU A 81 -8.92 -0.63 -0.84
CA LEU A 81 -7.59 -1.09 -1.26
C LEU A 81 -7.45 -1.11 -2.79
N THR A 82 -8.50 -1.48 -3.52
CA THR A 82 -8.55 -1.39 -4.98
C THR A 82 -8.45 0.07 -5.45
N HIS A 83 -9.07 1.01 -4.73
CA HIS A 83 -8.94 2.44 -4.99
C HIS A 83 -7.48 2.91 -4.82
N GLU A 84 -6.82 2.53 -3.73
CA GLU A 84 -5.41 2.88 -3.49
C GLU A 84 -4.47 2.20 -4.50
N ALA A 85 -4.77 0.98 -4.94
CA ALA A 85 -4.04 0.30 -6.01
C ALA A 85 -4.05 1.10 -7.32
N MET A 86 -5.17 1.77 -7.63
CA MET A 86 -5.27 2.66 -8.80
C MET A 86 -4.29 3.83 -8.71
N HIS A 87 -4.11 4.44 -7.53
CA HIS A 87 -3.13 5.52 -7.36
C HIS A 87 -1.70 5.03 -7.58
N ILE A 88 -1.36 3.82 -7.11
CA ILE A 88 -0.06 3.20 -7.40
C ILE A 88 0.11 2.98 -8.90
N TRP A 89 -0.89 2.42 -9.59
CA TRP A 89 -0.85 2.23 -11.04
C TRP A 89 -0.63 3.54 -11.79
N GLN A 90 -1.36 4.60 -11.44
CA GLN A 90 -1.19 5.92 -12.07
C GLN A 90 0.22 6.47 -11.89
N GLU A 91 0.86 6.24 -10.75
CA GLU A 91 2.23 6.67 -10.50
C GLU A 91 3.25 5.84 -11.30
N ILE A 92 3.09 4.52 -11.36
CA ILE A 92 3.91 3.64 -12.21
C ILE A 92 3.81 4.09 -13.67
N LYS A 93 2.59 4.32 -14.19
CA LYS A 93 2.35 4.75 -15.56
C LYS A 93 3.12 6.04 -15.91
N LYS A 94 3.12 7.02 -15.01
CA LYS A 94 3.92 8.25 -15.17
C LYS A 94 5.42 7.96 -15.20
N ARG A 95 5.90 7.08 -14.33
CA ARG A 95 7.32 6.73 -14.20
C ARG A 95 7.85 5.93 -15.39
N MET A 96 7.01 5.11 -16.01
CA MET A 96 7.31 4.43 -17.25
C MET A 96 7.43 5.38 -18.45
N GLY A 97 6.88 6.60 -18.34
CA GLY A 97 6.75 7.52 -19.47
C GLY A 97 5.75 7.03 -20.53
N GLU A 98 4.84 6.13 -20.16
CA GLU A 98 3.90 5.49 -21.07
C GLU A 98 2.54 6.19 -20.97
N GLU A 99 2.11 6.87 -22.04
CA GLU A 99 0.83 7.58 -22.05
C GLU A 99 -0.34 6.64 -22.35
N ASN A 100 -0.12 5.60 -23.16
CA ASN A 100 -1.17 4.71 -23.65
C ASN A 100 -0.80 3.22 -23.53
N PRO A 101 -0.61 2.70 -22.29
CA PRO A 101 -0.41 1.28 -22.07
C PRO A 101 -1.63 0.48 -22.58
N SER A 102 -1.41 -0.78 -22.93
CA SER A 102 -2.50 -1.62 -23.42
C SER A 102 -3.55 -1.86 -22.33
N VAL A 103 -4.82 -1.97 -22.73
CA VAL A 103 -5.94 -2.20 -21.81
C VAL A 103 -5.76 -3.43 -20.92
N GLU A 104 -5.19 -4.51 -21.49
CA GLU A 104 -4.87 -5.73 -20.75
C GLU A 104 -3.73 -5.50 -19.75
N PHE A 105 -2.69 -4.75 -20.15
CA PHE A 105 -1.59 -4.46 -19.25
C PHE A 105 -2.03 -3.60 -18.07
N GLU A 106 -2.91 -2.61 -18.29
CA GLU A 106 -3.51 -1.84 -17.19
C GLU A 106 -4.31 -2.76 -16.25
N ALA A 107 -5.16 -3.63 -16.82
CA ALA A 107 -6.01 -4.55 -16.06
C ALA A 107 -5.18 -5.51 -15.18
N TYR A 108 -4.17 -6.16 -15.75
CA TYR A 108 -3.29 -7.06 -15.00
C TYR A 108 -2.48 -6.34 -13.91
N SER A 109 -2.03 -5.11 -14.18
CA SER A 109 -1.27 -4.32 -13.20
C SER A 109 -2.13 -4.00 -11.98
N ILE A 110 -3.36 -3.53 -12.20
CA ILE A 110 -4.30 -3.24 -11.10
C ILE A 110 -4.68 -4.52 -10.37
N GLN A 111 -4.95 -5.62 -11.10
CA GLN A 111 -5.27 -6.91 -10.48
C GLN A 111 -4.16 -7.38 -9.53
N LEU A 112 -2.90 -7.33 -9.96
CA LEU A 112 -1.76 -7.75 -9.16
C LEU A 112 -1.61 -6.91 -7.89
N ILE A 113 -1.58 -5.58 -8.05
CA ILE A 113 -1.41 -4.66 -6.91
C ILE A 113 -2.56 -4.84 -5.91
N THR A 114 -3.78 -4.97 -6.41
CA THR A 114 -4.97 -5.18 -5.58
C THR A 114 -4.88 -6.49 -4.79
N GLN A 115 -4.50 -7.59 -5.45
CA GLN A 115 -4.33 -8.89 -4.79
C GLN A 115 -3.26 -8.85 -3.69
N ASP A 116 -2.12 -8.19 -3.97
CA ASP A 116 -1.05 -8.02 -3.00
C ASP A 116 -1.51 -7.20 -1.79
N LEU A 117 -2.27 -6.11 -1.99
CA LEU A 117 -2.80 -5.31 -0.90
C LEU A 117 -3.82 -6.06 -0.05
N PHE A 118 -4.68 -6.91 -0.66
CA PHE A 118 -5.61 -7.75 0.10
C PHE A 118 -4.85 -8.73 0.99
N TYR A 119 -3.84 -9.40 0.42
CA TYR A 119 -2.98 -10.32 1.17
C TYR A 119 -2.25 -9.61 2.33
N LEU A 120 -1.66 -8.44 2.08
CA LEU A 120 -0.97 -7.68 3.13
C LEU A 120 -1.93 -7.23 4.24
N TYR A 121 -3.18 -6.87 3.90
CA TYR A 121 -4.20 -6.53 4.88
C TYR A 121 -4.56 -7.74 5.75
N ASP A 122 -4.89 -8.88 5.16
CA ASP A 122 -5.22 -10.12 5.88
C ASP A 122 -4.06 -10.57 6.79
N TRP A 123 -2.84 -10.51 6.26
CA TRP A 123 -1.63 -10.83 7.02
C TRP A 123 -1.43 -9.89 8.22
N SER A 124 -1.77 -8.61 8.07
CA SER A 124 -1.70 -7.62 9.15
C SER A 124 -2.69 -7.92 10.29
N LEU A 125 -3.85 -8.52 9.96
CA LEU A 125 -4.83 -8.99 10.93
C LEU A 125 -4.41 -10.29 11.62
N GLY A 126 -3.42 -10.99 11.09
CA GLY A 126 -2.90 -12.24 11.61
C GLY A 126 -3.59 -13.48 11.05
N TYR A 127 -4.23 -13.36 9.88
CA TYR A 127 -4.62 -14.50 9.07
C TYR A 127 -3.38 -15.01 8.32
N ASP A 128 -3.23 -16.34 8.23
CA ASP A 128 -2.12 -17.01 7.55
C ASP A 128 -2.63 -17.61 6.22
#